data_AF-A0A2V7J0V0-F1
#
_entry.id   AF-A0A2V7J0V0-F1
#
_cell.length_a   1.000
_cell.length_b   1.000
_cell.length_c   1.000
_cell.angle_alpha   90.00
_cell.angle_beta   90.00
_cell.angle_gamma   90.00
#
_symmetry.space_group_name_H-M   'P 1'
#
loop_
_entity.id
_entity.type
_entity.pdbx_description
1 polymer ?
#
loop_
_entity_poly.entity_id
_entity_poly.type
_entity_poly.pdbx_seq_one_letter_code
_entity_poly.pdbx_strand_id
1 'polypeptide(L)'
;VDPRIITEALGDDPVKASGFGVRNIKRLVPMLIPATTTNKLDNYDRLEDLYGELINQWAREMNHVAVVVGGVYQFTKYASQSGTVYQPVPRTKQAEAVQFLNENVFTTPSFFFDPEILRRIEPTGFVERVRTRQTA
;
A
#
# COMPACT_ATOMS: atom_id res chain seq x y z
N VAL A 1 -18.30 0.17 -0.20
CA VAL A 1 -17.38 -0.45 0.77
C VAL A 1 -17.17 0.55 1.90
N ASP A 2 -17.27 0.13 3.17
CA ASP A 2 -16.93 0.98 4.31
C ASP A 2 -15.40 1.01 4.49
N PRO A 3 -14.72 2.14 4.29
CA PRO A 3 -13.25 2.21 4.34
C PRO A 3 -12.66 1.92 5.73
N ARG A 4 -13.50 1.85 6.78
CA ARG A 4 -13.09 1.48 8.14
C ARG A 4 -13.01 -0.04 8.33
N ILE A 5 -13.52 -0.82 7.39
CA ILE A 5 -13.61 -2.28 7.47
C ILE A 5 -12.81 -2.89 6.32
N ILE A 6 -11.49 -2.76 6.43
CA ILE A 6 -10.51 -3.31 5.49
C ILE A 6 -9.42 -4.04 6.27
N THR A 7 -8.79 -5.03 5.65
CA THR A 7 -7.65 -5.72 6.24
C THR A 7 -6.51 -4.74 6.52
N GLU A 8 -5.76 -4.93 7.60
CA GLU A 8 -4.54 -4.17 7.92
C GLU A 8 -4.72 -2.66 8.23
N ALA A 9 -5.96 -2.15 8.27
CA ALA A 9 -6.24 -0.84 8.84
C ALA A 9 -6.07 -0.89 10.37
N LEU A 10 -4.86 -0.56 10.83
CA LEU A 10 -4.59 -0.36 12.25
C LEU A 10 -5.23 0.95 12.72
N GLY A 11 -6.39 0.86 13.36
CA GLY A 11 -7.12 1.99 13.92
C GLY A 11 -8.30 2.44 13.05
N ASP A 12 -8.77 3.67 13.27
CA ASP A 12 -9.95 4.26 12.62
C ASP A 12 -9.63 5.14 11.40
N ASP A 13 -8.35 5.28 11.06
CA ASP A 13 -7.87 6.11 9.95
C ASP A 13 -7.03 5.30 8.94
N PRO A 14 -7.63 4.85 7.82
CA PRO A 14 -6.94 4.05 6.81
C PRO A 14 -5.78 4.83 6.14
N VAL A 15 -5.89 6.15 5.99
CA VAL A 15 -4.82 6.98 5.40
C VAL A 15 -3.60 6.98 6.30
N LYS A 16 -3.82 7.16 7.60
CA LYS A 16 -2.73 7.15 8.59
C LYS A 16 -2.09 5.75 8.71
N ALA A 17 -2.91 4.69 8.74
CA ALA A 17 -2.44 3.31 8.78
C ALA A 17 -1.54 2.99 7.58
N SER A 18 -1.99 3.29 6.37
CA SER A 18 -1.20 3.08 5.15
C SER A 18 0.05 3.94 5.09
N GLY A 19 0.04 5.13 5.70
CA GLY A 19 1.25 5.92 5.91
C GLY A 19 2.31 5.21 6.77
N PHE A 20 1.92 4.42 7.78
CA PHE A 20 2.87 3.57 8.52
C PHE A 20 3.36 2.41 7.66
N GLY A 21 2.48 1.75 6.90
CA GLY A 21 2.83 0.69 5.96
C GLY A 21 3.91 1.13 4.97
N VAL A 22 3.70 2.25 4.28
CA VAL A 22 4.68 2.82 3.34
C VAL A 22 6.01 3.16 4.03
N ARG A 23 5.98 3.74 5.23
CA ARG A 23 7.22 4.03 5.99
C ARG A 23 8.00 2.76 6.32
N ASN A 24 7.31 1.67 6.64
CA ASN A 24 7.97 0.39 6.93
C ASN A 24 8.55 -0.24 5.66
N ILE A 25 7.82 -0.21 4.55
CA ILE A 25 8.31 -0.70 3.25
C ILE A 25 9.61 0.03 2.87
N LYS A 26 9.63 1.37 2.98
CA LYS A 26 10.83 2.19 2.71
C LYS A 26 12.05 1.79 3.57
N ARG A 27 11.83 1.29 4.80
CA ARG A 27 12.90 0.79 5.68
C ARG A 27 13.33 -0.63 5.34
N LEU A 28 12.41 -1.47 4.84
CA LEU A 28 12.66 -2.88 4.56
C LEU A 28 13.36 -3.11 3.22
N VAL A 29 13.10 -2.29 2.19
CA VAL A 29 13.76 -2.44 0.89
C VAL A 29 15.30 -2.51 0.99
N PRO A 30 16.01 -1.60 1.69
CA PRO A 30 17.47 -1.69 1.81
C PRO A 30 17.94 -2.91 2.65
N MET A 31 17.03 -3.56 3.39
CA MET A 31 17.34 -4.76 4.15
C MET A 31 17.16 -6.05 3.33
N LEU A 32 16.60 -5.98 2.12
CA LEU A 32 16.27 -7.17 1.33
C LEU A 32 17.51 -8.03 1.02
N ILE A 33 18.59 -7.45 0.50
CA ILE A 33 19.82 -8.19 0.20
C ILE A 33 20.38 -8.86 1.46
N PRO A 34 20.73 -8.12 2.55
CA PRO A 34 21.30 -8.77 3.74
C PRO A 34 20.36 -9.77 4.41
N ALA A 35 19.03 -9.62 4.28
CA ALA A 35 18.06 -10.55 4.86
C ALA A 35 17.85 -11.83 4.03
N THR A 36 18.17 -11.82 2.73
CA THR A 36 17.87 -12.94 1.82
C THR A 36 19.10 -13.69 1.34
N THR A 37 20.30 -13.13 1.50
CA THR A 37 21.56 -13.74 1.03
C THR A 37 22.46 -14.22 2.17
N THR A 38 21.88 -14.65 3.30
CA THR A 38 22.64 -15.11 4.48
C THR A 38 23.41 -16.39 4.19
N ASN A 39 22.83 -17.29 3.39
CA ASN A 39 23.51 -18.45 2.82
C ASN A 39 24.10 -18.09 1.45
N LYS A 40 25.43 -18.10 1.34
CA LYS A 40 26.15 -17.69 0.12
C LYS A 40 26.04 -18.68 -1.05
N LEU A 41 25.47 -19.86 -0.82
CA LEU A 41 25.24 -20.88 -1.85
C LEU A 41 23.83 -20.79 -2.45
N ASP A 42 22.93 -20.01 -1.85
CA ASP A 42 21.57 -19.83 -2.36
C ASP A 42 21.58 -18.88 -3.58
N ASN A 43 20.63 -19.09 -4.48
CA ASN A 43 20.34 -18.15 -5.56
C ASN A 43 19.53 -16.94 -5.02
N TYR A 44 19.13 -16.04 -5.93
CA TYR A 44 18.40 -14.82 -5.57
C TYR A 44 16.86 -14.97 -5.54
N ASP A 45 16.32 -16.20 -5.60
CA ASP A 45 14.87 -16.41 -5.67
C ASP A 45 14.17 -15.80 -4.46
N ARG A 46 14.75 -15.96 -3.25
CA ARG A 46 14.21 -15.35 -2.03
C ARG A 46 14.25 -13.82 -2.05
N LEU A 47 15.26 -13.24 -2.69
CA LEU A 47 15.36 -11.79 -2.89
C LEU A 47 14.24 -11.31 -3.81
N GLU A 48 14.00 -12.03 -4.92
CA GLU A 48 12.93 -11.73 -5.87
C GLU A 48 11.55 -11.84 -5.21
N ASP A 49 11.29 -12.93 -4.47
CA ASP A 49 10.04 -13.16 -3.77
C ASP A 49 9.71 -12.03 -2.79
N LEU A 50 10.64 -11.71 -1.88
CA LEU A 50 10.40 -10.67 -0.88
C LEU A 50 10.31 -9.26 -1.50
N TYR A 51 11.06 -9.00 -2.58
CA TYR A 51 10.91 -7.76 -3.34
C TYR A 51 9.51 -7.64 -3.95
N GLY A 52 9.00 -8.72 -4.56
CA GLY A 52 7.64 -8.81 -5.08
C GLY A 52 6.58 -8.61 -4.00
N GLU A 53 6.76 -9.23 -2.82
CA GLU A 53 5.85 -9.08 -1.69
C GLU A 53 5.80 -7.65 -1.14
N LEU A 54 6.93 -6.94 -1.09
CA LEU A 54 6.92 -5.53 -0.71
C LEU A 54 6.19 -4.64 -1.73
N ILE A 55 6.28 -4.93 -3.02
CA ILE A 55 5.49 -4.23 -4.06
C ILE A 55 4.00 -4.57 -3.90
N ASN A 56 3.66 -5.83 -3.64
CA ASN A 56 2.29 -6.26 -3.38
C ASN A 56 1.70 -5.55 -2.16
N GLN A 57 2.46 -5.48 -1.07
CA GLN A 57 2.04 -4.79 0.14
C GLN A 57 1.88 -3.30 -0.12
N TRP A 58 2.82 -2.66 -0.82
CA TRP A 58 2.69 -1.26 -1.20
C TRP A 58 1.38 -1.02 -1.97
N ALA A 59 1.09 -1.82 -3.00
CA ALA A 59 -0.15 -1.70 -3.77
C ALA A 59 -1.41 -1.88 -2.90
N ARG A 60 -1.38 -2.82 -1.94
CA ARG A 60 -2.48 -3.05 -1.00
C ARG A 60 -2.76 -1.82 -0.13
N GLU A 61 -1.70 -1.18 0.41
CA GLU A 61 -1.83 0.07 1.15
C GLU A 61 -2.46 1.19 0.32
N MET A 62 -2.11 1.28 -0.96
CA MET A 62 -2.68 2.32 -1.83
C MET A 62 -4.16 2.06 -2.11
N ASN A 63 -4.55 0.80 -2.25
CA ASN A 63 -5.95 0.41 -2.41
C ASN A 63 -6.79 0.67 -1.16
N HIS A 64 -6.21 0.53 0.04
CA HIS A 64 -6.86 0.92 1.30
C HIS A 64 -7.22 2.41 1.33
N VAL A 65 -6.36 3.27 0.78
CA VAL A 65 -6.61 4.71 0.67
C VAL A 65 -7.56 5.03 -0.48
N ALA A 66 -7.45 4.35 -1.61
CA ALA A 66 -8.29 4.58 -2.78
C ALA A 66 -9.80 4.44 -2.47
N VAL A 67 -10.17 3.43 -1.68
CA VAL A 67 -11.59 3.21 -1.31
C VAL A 67 -12.18 4.29 -0.40
N VAL A 68 -11.37 5.16 0.19
CA VAL A 68 -11.83 6.32 0.98
C VAL A 68 -12.50 7.34 0.06
N VAL A 69 -12.00 7.51 -1.16
CA VAL A 69 -12.56 8.44 -2.16
C VAL A 69 -13.86 7.86 -2.70
N GLY A 70 -14.97 8.57 -2.52
CA GLY A 70 -16.30 8.05 -2.85
C GLY A 70 -16.81 6.94 -1.91
N GLY A 71 -16.10 6.65 -0.81
CA GLY A 71 -16.50 5.65 0.17
C GLY A 71 -17.74 6.04 0.98
N VAL A 72 -18.36 5.04 1.62
CA VAL A 72 -19.56 5.21 2.45
C VAL A 72 -19.38 4.45 3.76
N TYR A 73 -19.51 5.14 4.88
CA TYR A 73 -19.57 4.53 6.21
C TYR A 73 -20.90 3.81 6.42
N GLN A 74 -20.82 2.60 6.94
CA GLN A 74 -21.95 1.79 7.33
C GLN A 74 -22.03 1.71 8.86
N PHE A 75 -23.22 1.96 9.40
CA PHE A 75 -23.48 1.92 10.84
C PHE A 75 -24.56 0.87 11.11
N THR A 76 -24.31 -0.04 12.05
CA THR A 76 -25.34 -0.95 12.54
C THR A 76 -26.29 -0.18 13.45
N LYS A 77 -27.54 -0.02 13.02
CA LYS A 77 -28.58 0.71 13.76
C LYS A 77 -29.90 -0.07 13.78
N TYR A 78 -30.62 0.01 14.90
CA TYR A 78 -31.98 -0.47 15.08
C TYR A 78 -33.01 0.64 14.86
N ALA A 79 -34.29 0.28 14.65
CA ALA A 79 -35.37 1.24 14.37
C ALA A 79 -35.59 2.31 15.46
N SER A 80 -35.17 2.03 16.70
CA SER A 80 -35.24 2.98 17.82
C SER A 80 -34.08 4.00 17.84
N GLN A 81 -33.05 3.82 17.00
CA GLN A 81 -31.85 4.66 16.98
C GLN A 81 -31.94 5.69 15.84
N SER A 82 -31.55 6.93 16.12
CA SER A 82 -31.65 8.04 15.17
C SER A 82 -30.52 8.06 14.12
N GLY A 83 -30.77 8.77 13.03
CA GLY A 83 -29.84 8.98 11.92
C GLY A 83 -29.79 7.83 10.91
N THR A 84 -28.93 7.95 9.89
CA THR A 84 -28.88 6.99 8.78
C THR A 84 -27.89 5.84 9.02
N VAL A 85 -28.15 4.70 8.36
CA VAL A 85 -27.26 3.53 8.29
C VAL A 85 -26.06 3.79 7.39
N TYR A 86 -26.24 4.57 6.32
CA TYR A 86 -25.19 4.92 5.37
C TYR A 86 -24.89 6.41 5.42
N GLN A 87 -23.60 6.75 5.49
CA GLN A 87 -23.14 8.14 5.44
C GLN A 87 -21.93 8.24 4.51
N PRO A 88 -21.90 9.21 3.59
CA PRO A 88 -20.71 9.40 2.77
C PRO A 88 -19.50 9.72 3.65
N VAL A 89 -18.32 9.23 3.26
CA VAL A 89 -17.07 9.64 3.89
C VAL A 89 -16.98 11.17 3.85
N PRO A 90 -16.63 11.86 4.96
CA PRO A 90 -16.51 13.32 4.99
C PRO A 90 -15.58 13.84 3.90
N ARG A 91 -15.94 14.97 3.27
CA ARG A 91 -15.15 15.59 2.19
C ARG A 91 -13.68 15.80 2.57
N THR A 92 -13.42 16.18 3.82
CA THR A 92 -12.06 16.36 4.36
C THR A 92 -11.25 15.07 4.30
N LYS A 93 -11.84 13.94 4.71
CA LYS A 93 -11.19 12.61 4.63
C LYS A 93 -10.96 12.15 3.20
N GLN A 94 -11.89 12.44 2.28
CA GLN A 94 -11.66 12.16 0.86
C GLN A 94 -10.51 13.01 0.29
N ALA A 95 -10.40 14.28 0.68
CA ALA A 95 -9.31 15.16 0.25
C ALA A 95 -7.95 14.70 0.80
N GLU A 96 -7.88 14.28 2.07
CA GLU A 96 -6.69 13.67 2.67
C GLU A 96 -6.24 12.42 1.91
N ALA A 97 -7.18 11.56 1.51
CA ALA A 97 -6.89 10.36 0.73
C ALA A 97 -6.31 10.70 -0.66
N VAL A 98 -6.92 11.66 -1.38
CA VAL A 98 -6.41 12.11 -2.68
C VAL A 98 -4.99 12.69 -2.55
N GLN A 99 -4.75 13.53 -1.53
CA GLN A 99 -3.42 14.08 -1.28
C GLN A 99 -2.39 12.95 -1.03
N PHE A 100 -2.73 11.99 -0.17
CA PHE A 100 -1.86 10.86 0.13
C PHE A 100 -1.51 10.05 -1.12
N LEU A 101 -2.48 9.77 -1.99
CA LEU A 101 -2.26 9.02 -3.23
C LEU A 101 -1.35 9.79 -4.20
N ASN A 102 -1.51 11.12 -4.31
CA ASN A 102 -0.59 11.95 -5.11
C ASN A 102 0.86 11.86 -4.60
N GLU A 103 1.04 11.87 -3.28
CA GLU A 103 2.35 11.83 -2.64
C GLU A 103 3.01 10.43 -2.68
N ASN A 104 2.23 9.34 -2.70
CA ASN A 104 2.75 7.99 -2.49
C ASN A 104 2.48 6.99 -3.63
N VAL A 105 1.55 7.30 -4.55
CA VAL A 105 1.24 6.49 -5.74
C VAL A 105 1.73 7.16 -6.99
N PHE A 106 1.26 8.36 -7.29
CA PHE A 106 1.50 9.00 -8.59
C PHE A 106 2.87 9.65 -8.68
N THR A 107 3.49 9.94 -7.53
CA THR A 107 4.93 10.18 -7.46
C THR A 107 5.67 8.86 -7.61
N THR A 108 6.63 8.80 -8.54
CA THR A 108 7.44 7.60 -8.79
C THR A 108 8.04 7.05 -7.49
N PRO A 109 7.72 5.79 -7.10
CA PRO A 109 8.23 5.19 -5.86
C PRO A 109 9.68 4.71 -6.04
N SER A 110 10.61 5.66 -6.12
CA SER A 110 12.03 5.41 -6.43
C SER A 110 12.74 4.47 -5.48
N PHE A 111 12.21 4.28 -4.27
CA PHE A 111 12.76 3.35 -3.28
C PHE A 111 12.72 1.89 -3.74
N PHE A 112 11.91 1.51 -4.74
CA PHE A 112 11.97 0.19 -5.36
C PHE A 112 13.05 0.07 -6.45
N PHE A 113 13.59 1.18 -6.94
CA PHE A 113 14.54 1.19 -8.06
C PHE A 113 16.00 1.18 -7.60
N ASP A 114 16.33 0.27 -6.68
CA ASP A 114 17.71 0.03 -6.24
C ASP A 114 18.46 -0.82 -7.28
N PRO A 115 19.49 -0.30 -7.97
CA PRO A 115 20.24 -1.05 -8.97
C PRO A 115 20.90 -2.31 -8.42
N GLU A 116 21.25 -2.35 -7.14
CA GLU A 116 21.83 -3.55 -6.53
C GLU A 116 20.80 -4.66 -6.43
N ILE A 117 19.55 -4.37 -6.09
CA ILE A 117 18.49 -5.37 -6.08
C ILE A 117 18.16 -5.79 -7.51
N LEU A 118 17.87 -4.83 -8.38
CA LEU A 118 17.35 -5.09 -9.72
C LEU A 118 18.30 -5.94 -10.57
N ARG A 119 19.61 -5.64 -10.55
CA ARG A 119 20.62 -6.42 -11.31
C ARG A 119 20.73 -7.89 -10.87
N ARG A 120 20.19 -8.25 -9.70
CA ARG A 120 20.24 -9.61 -9.16
C ARG A 120 18.97 -10.42 -9.46
N ILE A 121 17.85 -9.76 -9.76
CA ILE A 121 16.54 -10.42 -9.87
C ILE A 121 15.85 -10.25 -11.24
N GLU A 122 16.13 -9.17 -11.98
CA GLU A 122 15.39 -8.90 -13.22
C GLU A 122 16.21 -8.07 -14.22
N PRO A 123 16.43 -8.55 -15.46
CA PRO A 123 17.21 -7.80 -16.46
C PRO A 123 16.44 -6.63 -17.09
N THR A 124 15.10 -6.71 -17.16
CA THR A 124 14.18 -5.72 -17.76
C THR A 124 12.77 -5.90 -17.19
N GLY A 125 11.92 -4.87 -17.18
CA GLY A 125 10.51 -4.99 -16.80
C GLY A 125 10.15 -4.47 -15.41
N PHE A 126 11.16 -4.12 -14.59
CA PHE A 126 10.97 -3.60 -13.24
C PHE A 126 10.10 -2.33 -13.16
N VAL A 127 10.15 -1.48 -14.20
CA VAL A 127 9.29 -0.30 -14.31
C VAL A 127 7.83 -0.71 -14.48
N GLU A 128 7.54 -1.68 -15.35
CA GLU A 128 6.18 -2.15 -15.60
C GLU A 128 5.58 -2.84 -14.37
N ARG A 129 6.40 -3.54 -13.58
CA ARG A 129 5.97 -4.16 -12.32
C ARG A 129 5.39 -3.15 -11.33
N VAL A 130 5.95 -1.94 -11.29
CA VAL A 130 5.42 -0.84 -10.47
C VAL A 130 4.25 -0.14 -11.18
N ARG A 131 4.40 0.16 -12.48
CA ARG A 131 3.40 0.89 -13.27
C ARG A 131 2.04 0.20 -13.30
N THR A 132 2.02 -1.13 -13.45
CA THR A 132 0.79 -1.94 -13.46
C THR A 132 0.02 -1.90 -12.14
N ARG A 133 0.64 -1.43 -11.05
CA ARG A 133 -0.02 -1.23 -9.75
C ARG A 133 -0.53 0.20 -9.54
N GLN A 134 -0.23 1.11 -10.47
CA GLN A 134 -0.72 2.50 -10.47
C GLN A 134 -1.90 2.71 -11.44
N THR A 135 -2.30 1.67 -12.18
CA THR A 135 -3.44 1.71 -13.10
C THR A 135 -4.74 1.37 -12.36
N ALA A 136 -5.81 2.09 -12.72
CA ALA A 136 -7.16 1.89 -12.19
C ALA A 136 -7.78 0.55 -12.61
#